data_AF-A0A2E6TRP0-F1
#
_entry.id   AF-A0A2E6TRP0-F1
#
_cell.length_a   1.000
_cell.length_b   1.000
_cell.length_c   1.000
_cell.angle_alpha   90.00
_cell.angle_beta   90.00
_cell.angle_gamma   90.00
#
_symmetry.space_group_name_H-M   'P 1'
#
loop_
_entity.id
_entity.type
_entity.pdbx_description
1 polymer ?
#
loop_
_entity_poly.entity_id
_entity_poly.type
_entity_poly.pdbx_seq_one_letter_code
_entity_poly.pdbx_strand_id
1 'polypeptide(L)'
;MAHEPDASELLWQSYGAVFRGFDDLTLARWMAQTLGQLQGGIWRLSHPLLASYRLAAQVANERQIWHQRMVNAPADYPQVDCCRAPLVPMVTRDLLDSGLICLHCNGTAVSLNNLGQYQGALVKWAKAYQPVHDVAHWDDVRRSAGGDYDQAFEQAADEAERLLAQLGADLTAPLLELFPAVIWEDQDECLQVRPEDIPC
;
A
#
# COMPACT_ATOMS: atom_id res chain seq x y z
N MET A 1 28.53 -9.23 9.17
CA MET A 1 28.82 -8.34 8.03
C MET A 1 27.57 -7.48 7.84
N ALA A 2 27.72 -6.17 7.66
CA ALA A 2 26.58 -5.31 7.37
C ALA A 2 26.05 -5.66 5.96
N HIS A 3 24.72 -5.70 5.79
CA HIS A 3 24.08 -5.84 4.48
C HIS A 3 24.51 -4.67 3.60
N GLU A 4 25.13 -4.95 2.46
CA GLU A 4 25.42 -3.93 1.45
C GLU A 4 24.14 -3.70 0.64
N PRO A 5 23.67 -2.45 0.51
CA PRO A 5 22.43 -2.16 -0.19
C PRO A 5 22.58 -2.46 -1.68
N ASP A 6 21.58 -3.12 -2.25
CA ASP A 6 21.54 -3.38 -3.69
C ASP A 6 21.20 -2.12 -4.51
N ALA A 7 21.23 -2.24 -5.83
CA ALA A 7 20.97 -1.11 -6.74
C ALA A 7 19.56 -0.52 -6.58
N SER A 8 18.56 -1.35 -6.25
CA SER A 8 17.18 -0.94 -6.04
C SER A 8 17.05 -0.18 -4.72
N GLU A 9 17.67 -0.67 -3.65
CA GLU A 9 17.74 0.01 -2.36
C GLU A 9 18.42 1.38 -2.49
N LEU A 10 19.54 1.47 -3.21
CA LEU A 10 20.22 2.73 -3.48
C LEU A 10 19.34 3.70 -4.27
N LEU A 11 18.57 3.21 -5.26
CA LEU A 11 17.64 4.02 -6.01
C LEU A 11 16.52 4.58 -5.12
N TRP A 12 15.89 3.74 -4.30
CA TRP A 12 14.87 4.18 -3.34
C TRP A 12 15.43 5.20 -2.34
N GLN A 13 16.64 4.98 -1.84
CA GLN A 13 17.34 5.94 -0.98
C GLN A 13 17.57 7.28 -1.69
N SER A 14 17.87 7.27 -3.00
CA SER A 14 18.05 8.50 -3.78
C SER A 14 16.75 9.29 -3.94
N TYR A 15 15.60 8.60 -4.11
CA TYR A 15 14.29 9.26 -4.19
C TYR A 15 13.88 9.92 -2.87
N GLY A 16 14.29 9.34 -1.73
CA GLY A 16 14.10 9.94 -0.41
C GLY A 16 15.03 11.13 -0.09
N ALA A 17 16.04 11.41 -0.93
CA ALA A 17 17.09 12.40 -0.61
C ALA A 17 16.56 13.82 -0.36
N VAL A 18 15.52 14.24 -1.10
CA VAL A 18 14.85 15.53 -0.88
C VAL A 18 14.35 15.66 0.56
N PHE A 19 13.66 14.63 1.08
CA PHE A 19 13.11 14.65 2.44
C PHE A 19 14.19 14.50 3.51
N ARG A 20 15.31 13.83 3.21
CA ARG A 20 16.48 13.81 4.11
C ARG A 20 17.13 15.19 4.25
N GLY A 21 17.02 16.03 3.23
CA GLY A 21 17.47 17.43 3.27
C GLY A 21 16.60 18.33 4.15
N PHE A 22 15.38 17.93 4.52
CA PHE A 22 14.53 18.70 5.42
C PHE A 22 15.02 18.58 6.87
N ASP A 23 14.94 19.68 7.61
CA ASP A 23 14.97 19.61 9.06
C ASP A 23 13.69 18.93 9.60
N ASP A 24 13.74 18.48 10.85
CA ASP A 24 12.66 17.71 11.48
C ASP A 24 11.32 18.48 11.46
N LEU A 25 11.33 19.79 11.71
CA LEU A 25 10.11 20.61 11.76
C LEU A 25 9.53 20.83 10.36
N THR A 26 10.37 21.06 9.35
CA THR A 26 9.95 21.16 7.95
C THR A 26 9.34 19.85 7.46
N LEU A 27 9.97 18.71 7.76
CA LEU A 27 9.44 17.38 7.44
C LEU A 27 8.10 17.12 8.14
N ALA A 28 8.02 17.42 9.44
CA ALA A 28 6.79 17.27 10.21
C ALA A 28 5.63 18.10 9.63
N ARG A 29 5.87 19.38 9.33
CA ARG A 29 4.86 20.28 8.74
C ARG A 29 4.41 19.80 7.37
N TRP A 30 5.35 19.42 6.52
CA TRP A 30 5.05 18.91 5.18
C TRP A 30 4.15 17.68 5.27
N MET A 31 4.51 16.69 6.11
CA MET A 31 3.69 15.49 6.30
C MET A 31 2.30 15.78 6.84
N ALA A 32 2.17 16.64 7.86
CA ALA A 32 0.88 17.00 8.43
C ALA A 32 -0.01 17.71 7.40
N GLN A 33 0.55 18.63 6.61
CA GLN A 33 -0.18 19.32 5.54
C GLN A 33 -0.63 18.37 4.44
N THR A 34 0.25 17.46 4.00
CA THR A 34 -0.09 16.47 2.97
C THR A 34 -1.17 15.51 3.44
N LEU A 35 -1.16 15.05 4.70
CA LEU A 35 -2.27 14.25 5.25
C LEU A 35 -3.62 14.98 5.16
N GLY A 36 -3.63 16.29 5.40
CA GLY A 36 -4.84 17.11 5.20
C GLY A 36 -5.34 17.10 3.76
N GLN A 37 -4.44 16.98 2.76
CA GLN A 37 -4.83 16.87 1.35
C GLN A 37 -5.37 15.48 0.99
N LEU A 38 -4.95 14.43 1.71
CA LEU A 38 -5.39 13.06 1.46
C LEU A 38 -6.77 12.76 2.05
N GLN A 39 -7.24 13.59 2.98
CA GLN A 39 -8.46 13.35 3.74
C GLN A 39 -9.71 13.26 2.85
N GLY A 40 -10.58 12.31 3.17
CA GLY A 40 -11.79 11.97 2.44
C GLY A 40 -11.54 11.24 1.12
N GLY A 41 -10.28 10.94 0.79
CA GLY A 41 -9.90 10.35 -0.49
C GLY A 41 -9.60 8.86 -0.42
N ILE A 42 -9.95 8.18 -1.51
CA ILE A 42 -9.46 6.84 -1.86
C ILE A 42 -8.31 7.05 -2.84
N TRP A 43 -7.14 6.53 -2.51
CA TRP A 43 -5.92 6.81 -3.26
C TRP A 43 -5.29 5.53 -3.80
N ARG A 44 -4.95 5.57 -5.08
CA ARG A 44 -4.03 4.62 -5.69
C ARG A 44 -2.65 4.76 -5.07
N LEU A 45 -1.98 3.65 -4.78
CA LEU A 45 -0.61 3.67 -4.29
C LEU A 45 0.34 4.36 -5.28
N SER A 46 0.10 4.19 -6.58
CA SER A 46 0.84 4.83 -7.66
C SER A 46 0.69 6.36 -7.74
N HIS A 47 -0.27 6.97 -7.03
CA HIS A 47 -0.51 8.40 -7.14
C HIS A 47 0.74 9.21 -6.71
N PRO A 48 1.25 10.17 -7.53
CA PRO A 48 2.53 10.83 -7.27
C PRO A 48 2.64 11.51 -5.90
N LEU A 49 1.54 12.09 -5.40
CA LEU A 49 1.49 12.68 -4.06
C LEU A 49 1.63 11.60 -2.97
N LEU A 50 1.03 10.42 -3.15
CA LEU A 50 1.14 9.31 -2.20
C LEU A 50 2.54 8.70 -2.23
N ALA A 51 3.10 8.50 -3.42
CA ALA A 51 4.48 8.02 -3.55
C ALA A 51 5.46 8.98 -2.85
N SER A 52 5.30 10.28 -3.05
CA SER A 52 6.08 11.31 -2.35
C SER A 52 5.88 11.27 -0.84
N TYR A 53 4.62 11.11 -0.40
CA TYR A 53 4.31 10.99 1.02
C TYR A 53 4.95 9.75 1.65
N ARG A 54 4.91 8.60 0.97
CA ARG A 54 5.51 7.35 1.44
C ARG A 54 7.02 7.47 1.60
N LEU A 55 7.71 8.11 0.66
CA LEU A 55 9.15 8.42 0.78
C LEU A 55 9.43 9.32 2.00
N ALA A 56 8.65 10.38 2.19
CA ALA A 56 8.78 11.24 3.36
C ALA A 56 8.49 10.48 4.67
N ALA A 57 7.49 9.60 4.66
CA ALA A 57 7.09 8.79 5.80
C ALA A 57 8.18 7.79 6.23
N GLN A 58 8.92 7.21 5.28
CA GLN A 58 10.08 6.37 5.58
C GLN A 58 11.16 7.17 6.34
N VAL A 59 11.56 8.33 5.81
CA VAL A 59 12.54 9.21 6.46
C VAL A 59 12.03 9.69 7.83
N ALA A 60 10.75 10.00 7.92
CA ALA A 60 10.14 10.45 9.15
C ALA A 60 10.02 9.35 10.21
N ASN A 61 9.81 8.10 9.79
CA ASN A 61 9.83 6.94 10.66
C ASN A 61 11.24 6.69 11.19
N GLU A 62 12.28 6.75 10.34
CA GLU A 62 13.68 6.67 10.78
C GLU A 62 14.01 7.72 11.86
N ARG A 63 13.52 8.95 11.68
CA ARG A 63 13.74 10.09 12.58
C ARG A 63 12.71 10.19 13.72
N GLN A 64 11.76 9.25 13.78
CA GLN A 64 10.69 9.19 14.78
C GLN A 64 9.88 10.51 14.89
N ILE A 65 9.65 11.21 13.77
CA ILE A 65 9.09 12.57 13.72
C ILE A 65 7.77 12.70 14.50
N TRP A 66 6.85 11.72 14.36
CA TRP A 66 5.57 11.75 15.06
C TRP A 66 5.70 11.59 16.58
N HIS A 67 6.76 10.92 17.06
CA HIS A 67 7.04 10.80 18.50
C HIS A 67 7.58 12.09 19.10
N GLN A 68 8.22 12.94 18.29
CA GLN A 68 8.76 14.22 18.75
C GLN A 68 7.68 15.29 19.01
N ARG A 69 6.46 15.10 18.49
CA ARG A 69 5.29 15.98 18.72
C ARG A 69 5.54 17.46 18.35
N MET A 70 6.34 17.69 17.30
CA MET A 70 6.65 19.05 16.83
C MET A 70 5.48 19.74 16.12
N VAL A 71 4.57 18.95 15.55
CA VAL A 71 3.33 19.41 14.91
C VAL A 71 2.19 18.47 15.31
N ASN A 72 0.97 18.98 15.25
CA ASN A 72 -0.22 18.15 15.40
C ASN A 72 -0.51 17.42 14.08
N ALA A 73 -0.81 16.13 14.16
CA ALA A 73 -1.48 15.45 13.06
C ALA A 73 -2.87 16.06 12.81
N PRO A 74 -3.42 15.99 11.59
CA PRO A 74 -4.79 16.40 11.36
C PRO A 74 -5.74 15.60 12.27
N ALA A 75 -6.74 16.28 12.85
CA ALA A 75 -7.52 15.76 13.97
C ALA A 75 -8.25 14.45 13.69
N ASP A 76 -8.62 14.22 12.43
CA ASP A 76 -9.39 13.06 12.00
C ASP A 76 -8.54 11.80 11.81
N TYR A 77 -7.20 11.90 11.96
CA TYR A 77 -6.29 10.78 11.86
C TYR A 77 -5.91 10.24 13.24
N PRO A 78 -6.49 9.11 13.69
CA PRO A 78 -6.06 8.46 14.93
C PRO A 78 -4.64 7.91 14.77
N GLN A 79 -4.00 7.55 15.88
CA GLN A 79 -2.66 6.95 15.84
C GLN A 79 -2.73 5.44 15.58
N VAL A 80 -1.81 4.91 14.77
CA VAL A 80 -1.60 3.46 14.65
C VAL A 80 -0.78 2.91 15.80
N ASP A 81 -1.06 1.68 16.22
CA ASP A 81 -0.30 1.04 17.30
C ASP A 81 1.15 0.72 16.91
N CYS A 82 1.39 0.36 15.64
CA CYS A 82 2.67 -0.14 15.17
C CYS A 82 3.81 0.90 15.24
N CYS A 83 3.55 2.15 14.88
CA CYS A 83 4.56 3.22 14.85
C CYS A 83 4.07 4.57 15.40
N ARG A 84 2.85 4.64 15.96
CA ARG A 84 2.21 5.86 16.48
C ARG A 84 2.07 7.02 15.49
N ALA A 85 2.30 6.75 14.20
CA ALA A 85 1.99 7.69 13.13
C ALA A 85 0.47 7.85 12.94
N PRO A 86 0.01 8.89 12.24
CA PRO A 86 -1.39 9.04 11.83
C PRO A 86 -1.84 7.86 10.95
N LEU A 87 -3.03 7.32 11.22
CA LEU A 87 -3.58 6.13 10.56
C LEU A 87 -3.93 6.42 9.10
N VAL A 88 -3.13 5.85 8.21
CA VAL A 88 -3.40 5.78 6.77
C VAL A 88 -3.26 4.33 6.33
N PRO A 89 -4.37 3.55 6.35
CA PRO A 89 -4.32 2.14 6.02
C PRO A 89 -4.26 1.92 4.51
N MET A 90 -3.51 0.90 4.13
CA MET A 90 -3.36 0.44 2.75
C MET A 90 -3.95 -0.97 2.61
N VAL A 91 -4.86 -1.15 1.66
CA VAL A 91 -5.35 -2.46 1.24
C VAL A 91 -4.37 -3.02 0.21
N THR A 92 -3.86 -4.22 0.45
CA THR A 92 -2.88 -4.92 -0.40
C THR A 92 -3.33 -6.36 -0.61
N ARG A 93 -2.63 -7.10 -1.48
CA ARG A 93 -2.83 -8.55 -1.60
C ARG A 93 -2.62 -9.33 -0.30
N ASP A 94 -1.79 -8.83 0.61
CA ASP A 94 -1.45 -9.48 1.89
C ASP A 94 -2.56 -9.36 2.97
N LEU A 95 -3.76 -8.94 2.59
CA LEU A 95 -4.89 -8.67 3.49
C LEU A 95 -5.19 -9.85 4.43
N LEU A 96 -5.15 -11.09 3.93
CA LEU A 96 -5.49 -12.27 4.73
C LEU A 96 -4.47 -12.55 5.82
N ASP A 97 -3.20 -12.25 5.58
CA ASP A 97 -2.10 -12.51 6.51
C ASP A 97 -1.88 -11.35 7.47
N SER A 98 -1.98 -10.11 6.96
CA SER A 98 -1.50 -8.92 7.67
C SER A 98 -2.59 -7.89 7.97
N GLY A 99 -3.81 -8.05 7.45
CA GLY A 99 -4.84 -7.02 7.51
C GLY A 99 -4.50 -5.80 6.64
N LEU A 100 -4.93 -4.61 7.04
CA LEU A 100 -4.55 -3.37 6.36
C LEU A 100 -3.15 -2.94 6.81
N ILE A 101 -2.31 -2.57 5.85
CA ILE A 101 -0.91 -2.21 6.06
C ILE A 101 -0.76 -0.73 6.39
N CYS A 102 0.15 -0.40 7.30
CA CYS A 102 0.53 0.97 7.63
C CYS A 102 1.43 1.56 6.54
N LEU A 103 1.04 2.69 5.97
CA LEU A 103 1.83 3.40 4.97
C LEU A 103 3.21 3.85 5.48
N HIS A 104 3.37 4.10 6.78
CA HIS A 104 4.59 4.67 7.35
C HIS A 104 5.67 3.64 7.65
N CYS A 105 5.29 2.42 8.06
CA CYS A 105 6.23 1.41 8.53
C CYS A 105 6.02 0.01 7.97
N ASN A 106 5.03 -0.20 7.10
CA ASN A 106 4.61 -1.49 6.54
C ASN A 106 4.15 -2.54 7.58
N GLY A 107 4.01 -2.19 8.87
CA GLY A 107 3.37 -3.06 9.85
C GLY A 107 1.84 -3.10 9.68
N THR A 108 1.15 -3.97 10.41
CA THR A 108 -0.32 -3.98 10.44
C THR A 108 -0.85 -2.67 11.05
N ALA A 109 -1.57 -1.89 10.26
CA ALA A 109 -2.32 -0.71 10.73
C ALA A 109 -3.66 -1.11 11.33
N VAL A 110 -4.39 -2.02 10.67
CA VAL A 110 -5.70 -2.49 11.12
C VAL A 110 -5.81 -3.99 10.89
N SER A 111 -6.05 -4.74 11.96
CA SER A 111 -6.33 -6.18 11.86
C SER A 111 -7.63 -6.42 11.09
N LEU A 112 -7.67 -7.51 10.32
CA LEU A 112 -8.84 -7.95 9.57
C LEU A 112 -10.12 -8.06 10.43
N ASN A 113 -9.98 -8.48 11.70
CA ASN A 113 -11.09 -8.61 12.65
C ASN A 113 -11.66 -7.26 13.12
N ASN A 114 -10.89 -6.18 12.95
CA ASN A 114 -11.31 -4.82 13.34
C ASN A 114 -12.02 -4.07 12.20
N LEU A 115 -12.23 -4.72 11.04
CA LEU A 115 -12.94 -4.11 9.90
C LEU A 115 -14.46 -4.24 9.99
N GLY A 116 -14.98 -4.92 11.02
CA GLY A 116 -16.42 -5.05 11.26
C GLY A 116 -17.17 -5.59 10.04
N GLN A 117 -18.19 -4.86 9.59
CA GLN A 117 -19.05 -5.29 8.48
C GLN A 117 -18.34 -5.39 7.12
N TYR A 118 -17.25 -4.66 6.90
CA TYR A 118 -16.55 -4.66 5.60
C TYR A 118 -15.60 -5.86 5.42
N GLN A 119 -15.28 -6.57 6.52
CA GLN A 119 -14.37 -7.71 6.52
C GLN A 119 -14.78 -8.78 5.49
N GLY A 120 -16.07 -9.13 5.42
CA GLY A 120 -16.54 -10.22 4.57
C GLY A 120 -16.29 -9.98 3.08
N ALA A 121 -16.52 -8.76 2.61
CA ALA A 121 -16.32 -8.39 1.21
C ALA A 121 -14.83 -8.40 0.82
N LEU A 122 -13.99 -7.83 1.68
CA LEU A 122 -12.53 -7.80 1.48
C LEU A 122 -11.90 -9.20 1.52
N VAL A 123 -12.34 -10.07 2.45
CA VAL A 123 -11.90 -11.47 2.51
C VAL A 123 -12.31 -12.23 1.25
N LYS A 124 -13.53 -12.01 0.77
CA LYS A 124 -14.00 -12.64 -0.47
C LYS A 124 -13.14 -12.23 -1.66
N TRP A 125 -12.81 -10.94 -1.76
CA TRP A 125 -11.92 -10.43 -2.80
C TRP A 125 -10.52 -11.05 -2.71
N ALA A 126 -9.88 -11.03 -1.54
CA ALA A 126 -8.51 -11.55 -1.40
C ALA A 126 -8.44 -13.05 -1.73
N LYS A 127 -9.46 -13.84 -1.36
CA LYS A 127 -9.56 -15.25 -1.72
C LYS A 127 -9.76 -15.49 -3.22
N ALA A 128 -10.38 -14.54 -3.93
CA ALA A 128 -10.52 -14.60 -5.38
C ALA A 128 -9.22 -14.16 -6.08
N TYR A 129 -8.53 -13.18 -5.52
CA TYR A 129 -7.29 -12.63 -6.06
C TYR A 129 -6.09 -13.57 -5.90
N GLN A 130 -5.95 -14.23 -4.74
CA GLN A 130 -4.81 -15.12 -4.46
C GLN A 130 -4.53 -16.16 -5.57
N PRO A 131 -5.50 -16.98 -6.02
CA PRO A 131 -5.23 -17.97 -7.07
C PRO A 131 -4.88 -17.36 -8.43
N VAL A 132 -5.26 -16.11 -8.69
CA VAL A 132 -4.89 -15.36 -9.91
C VAL A 132 -3.42 -14.97 -9.82
N HIS A 133 -3.01 -14.36 -8.71
CA HIS A 133 -1.61 -14.01 -8.43
C HIS A 133 -0.69 -15.23 -8.43
N ASP A 134 -1.16 -16.36 -7.88
CA ASP A 134 -0.39 -17.60 -7.78
C ASP A 134 0.06 -18.16 -9.14
N VAL A 135 -0.59 -17.76 -10.26
CA VAL A 135 -0.18 -18.15 -11.62
C VAL A 135 1.26 -17.72 -11.92
N ALA A 136 1.66 -16.51 -11.49
CA ALA A 136 3.04 -16.03 -11.68
C ALA A 136 4.08 -16.92 -10.97
N HIS A 137 3.65 -17.66 -9.94
CA HIS A 137 4.50 -18.49 -9.07
C HIS A 137 4.36 -19.99 -9.33
N TRP A 138 3.76 -20.42 -10.45
CA TRP A 138 3.72 -21.85 -10.80
C TRP A 138 5.12 -22.44 -10.89
N ASP A 139 5.29 -23.63 -10.31
CA ASP A 139 6.54 -24.37 -10.36
C ASP A 139 6.86 -24.86 -11.78
N ASP A 140 8.15 -25.14 -12.03
CA ASP A 140 8.62 -25.56 -13.35
C ASP A 140 7.97 -26.88 -13.82
N VAL A 141 7.50 -27.71 -12.88
CA VAL A 141 6.78 -28.97 -13.17
C VAL A 141 5.37 -28.69 -13.71
N ARG A 142 4.63 -27.75 -13.12
CA ARG A 142 3.32 -27.31 -13.63
C ARG A 142 3.45 -26.56 -14.95
N ARG A 143 4.51 -25.77 -15.12
CA ARG A 143 4.81 -25.07 -16.40
C ARG A 143 5.12 -26.05 -17.54
N SER A 144 5.83 -27.14 -17.26
CA SER A 144 6.27 -28.12 -18.26
C SER A 144 5.27 -29.26 -18.52
N ALA A 145 4.22 -29.40 -17.71
CA ALA A 145 3.17 -30.42 -17.86
C ALA A 145 2.20 -30.19 -19.04
N GLY A 146 2.48 -29.23 -19.93
CA GLY A 146 1.83 -29.11 -21.25
C GLY A 146 0.62 -28.18 -21.31
N GLY A 147 0.42 -27.31 -20.32
CA GLY A 147 -0.52 -26.20 -20.41
C GLY A 147 0.15 -24.96 -21.02
N ASP A 148 -0.62 -24.17 -21.75
CA ASP A 148 -0.20 -22.88 -22.29
C ASP A 148 -0.05 -21.88 -21.12
N TYR A 149 1.11 -21.96 -20.43
CA TYR A 149 1.43 -21.09 -19.28
C TYR A 149 1.36 -19.62 -19.67
N ASP A 150 1.82 -19.29 -20.89
CA ASP A 150 1.78 -17.93 -21.41
C ASP A 150 0.33 -17.44 -21.49
N GLN A 151 -0.58 -18.25 -22.05
CA GLN A 151 -2.01 -17.94 -22.04
C GLN A 151 -2.60 -17.82 -20.62
N ALA A 152 -2.22 -18.71 -19.70
CA ALA A 152 -2.70 -18.64 -18.31
C ALA A 152 -2.20 -17.39 -17.58
N PHE A 153 -0.96 -16.99 -17.85
CA PHE A 153 -0.33 -15.79 -17.29
C PHE A 153 -1.00 -14.52 -17.82
N GLU A 154 -1.26 -14.43 -19.14
CA GLU A 154 -2.00 -13.32 -19.74
C GLU A 154 -3.42 -13.23 -19.18
N GLN A 155 -4.15 -14.34 -19.08
CA GLN A 155 -5.49 -14.37 -18.48
C GLN A 155 -5.47 -13.96 -17.00
N ALA A 156 -4.42 -14.32 -16.26
CA ALA A 156 -4.26 -13.92 -14.89
C ALA A 156 -3.99 -12.42 -14.75
N ALA A 157 -3.20 -11.83 -15.66
CA ALA A 157 -2.98 -10.39 -15.68
C ALA A 157 -4.29 -9.62 -15.93
N ASP A 158 -5.07 -10.01 -16.96
CA ASP A 158 -6.37 -9.40 -17.27
C ASP A 158 -7.34 -9.49 -16.07
N GLU A 159 -7.39 -10.64 -15.41
CA GLU A 159 -8.26 -10.85 -14.25
C GLU A 159 -7.76 -10.09 -13.01
N ALA A 160 -6.44 -9.98 -12.82
CA ALA A 160 -5.85 -9.17 -11.76
C ALA A 160 -6.18 -7.68 -11.94
N GLU A 161 -6.09 -7.13 -13.16
CA GLU A 161 -6.54 -5.77 -13.47
C GLU A 161 -7.99 -5.54 -13.06
N ARG A 162 -8.88 -6.48 -13.43
CA ARG A 162 -10.31 -6.41 -13.08
C ARG A 162 -10.55 -6.45 -11.58
N LEU A 163 -9.85 -7.33 -10.86
CA LEU A 163 -9.99 -7.46 -9.41
C LEU A 163 -9.40 -6.25 -8.67
N LEU A 164 -8.28 -5.69 -9.13
CA LEU A 164 -7.70 -4.48 -8.55
C LEU A 164 -8.60 -3.26 -8.82
N ALA A 165 -9.17 -3.14 -10.02
CA ALA A 165 -10.19 -2.11 -10.30
C ALA A 165 -11.39 -2.23 -9.35
N GLN A 166 -11.88 -3.45 -9.12
CA GLN A 166 -12.95 -3.70 -8.16
C GLN A 166 -12.57 -3.31 -6.73
N LEU A 167 -11.32 -3.58 -6.32
CA LEU A 167 -10.82 -3.17 -5.00
C LEU A 167 -10.92 -1.66 -4.81
N GLY A 168 -10.45 -0.89 -5.81
CA GLY A 168 -10.47 0.56 -5.81
C GLY A 168 -11.88 1.16 -5.87
N ALA A 169 -12.76 0.61 -6.71
CA ALA A 169 -14.09 1.19 -6.94
C ALA A 169 -15.11 0.79 -5.86
N ASP A 170 -15.17 -0.49 -5.50
CA ASP A 170 -16.29 -1.04 -4.74
C ASP A 170 -15.94 -1.29 -3.27
N LEU A 171 -14.71 -1.72 -2.99
CA LEU A 171 -14.35 -2.29 -1.69
C LEU A 171 -13.67 -1.29 -0.76
N THR A 172 -12.92 -0.34 -1.32
CA THR A 172 -12.21 0.68 -0.54
C THR A 172 -13.09 1.89 -0.25
N ALA A 173 -14.08 2.20 -1.09
CA ALA A 173 -14.97 3.34 -0.87
C ALA A 173 -15.74 3.28 0.46
N PRO A 174 -16.36 2.15 0.85
CA PRO A 174 -17.04 2.05 2.14
C PRO A 174 -16.10 2.20 3.35
N LEU A 175 -14.80 1.96 3.19
CA LEU A 175 -13.83 2.08 4.28
C LEU A 175 -13.58 3.53 4.70
N LEU A 176 -13.97 4.53 3.89
CA LEU A 176 -13.95 5.94 4.29
C LEU A 176 -14.93 6.26 5.42
N GLU A 177 -15.90 5.39 5.71
CA GLU A 177 -16.74 5.51 6.91
C GLU A 177 -15.96 5.20 8.19
N LEU A 178 -14.84 4.48 8.09
CA LEU A 178 -13.99 4.10 9.21
C LEU A 178 -12.70 4.91 9.30
N PHE A 179 -12.16 5.32 8.16
CA PHE A 179 -10.82 5.90 8.07
C PHE A 179 -10.85 7.24 7.34
N PRO A 180 -10.01 8.21 7.76
CA PRO A 180 -9.97 9.53 7.15
C PRO A 180 -9.46 9.50 5.71
N ALA A 181 -8.66 8.50 5.33
CA ALA A 181 -8.20 8.25 3.97
C ALA A 181 -7.88 6.76 3.82
N VAL A 182 -7.99 6.22 2.62
CA VAL A 182 -7.71 4.81 2.34
C VAL A 182 -6.83 4.71 1.10
N ILE A 183 -5.81 3.86 1.17
CA ILE A 183 -4.92 3.57 0.05
C ILE A 183 -5.19 2.15 -0.43
N TRP A 184 -5.04 1.90 -1.72
CA TRP A 184 -5.08 0.55 -2.27
C TRP A 184 -3.94 0.32 -3.26
N GLU A 185 -3.40 -0.89 -3.24
CA GLU A 185 -2.40 -1.36 -4.19
C GLU A 185 -3.03 -1.51 -5.56
N ASP A 186 -2.45 -0.85 -6.55
CA ASP A 186 -2.92 -0.79 -7.93
C ASP A 186 -1.83 -1.29 -8.90
N GLN A 187 -1.07 -2.29 -8.47
CA GLN A 187 -0.06 -2.92 -9.30
C GLN A 187 0.19 -4.35 -8.83
N ASP A 188 0.57 -5.22 -9.76
CA ASP A 188 1.08 -6.56 -9.48
C ASP A 188 2.34 -6.80 -10.33
N GLU A 189 3.51 -6.62 -9.71
CA GLU A 189 4.78 -6.79 -10.39
C GLU A 189 5.00 -8.23 -10.88
N CYS A 190 4.40 -9.23 -10.22
CA CYS A 190 4.55 -10.64 -10.59
C CYS A 190 3.77 -10.96 -11.87
N LEU A 191 2.59 -10.36 -12.04
CA LEU A 191 1.77 -10.48 -13.24
C LEU A 191 2.02 -9.37 -14.28
N GLN A 192 2.97 -8.47 -14.02
CA GLN A 192 3.30 -7.30 -14.85
C GLN A 192 2.14 -6.31 -15.03
N VAL A 193 1.15 -6.34 -14.14
CA VAL A 193 0.03 -5.39 -14.12
C VAL A 193 0.51 -4.06 -13.56
N ARG A 194 0.35 -3.00 -14.35
CA ARG A 194 0.79 -1.65 -13.99
C ARG A 194 -0.40 -0.78 -13.60
N PRO A 195 -0.15 0.33 -12.87
CA PRO A 195 -1.19 1.29 -12.53
C PRO A 195 -2.01 1.81 -13.71
N GLU A 196 -1.37 2.01 -14.87
CA GLU A 196 -2.03 2.48 -16.10
C GLU A 196 -2.99 1.48 -16.73
N ASP A 197 -2.85 0.19 -16.42
CA ASP A 197 -3.69 -0.87 -16.98
C ASP A 197 -5.03 -0.95 -16.22
N ILE A 198 -5.08 -0.46 -14.98
CA ILE A 198 -6.27 -0.55 -14.13
C ILE A 198 -7.26 0.59 -14.45
N PRO A 199 -8.47 0.28 -14.95
CA PRO A 199 -9.47 1.29 -15.31
C PRO A 199 -9.90 2.12 -14.09
N CYS A 200 -10.19 3.40 -14.35
CA CYS A 200 -10.68 4.36 -13.36
C CYS A 200 -12.19 4.24 -13.13
#